data_AF-A0A2E3NK38-F1
#
_entry.id   AF-A0A2E3NK38-F1
#
_cell.length_a   1.000
_cell.length_b   1.000
_cell.length_c   1.000
_cell.angle_alpha   90.00
_cell.angle_beta   90.00
_cell.angle_gamma   90.00
#
_symmetry.space_group_name_H-M   'P 1'
#
loop_
_entity.id
_entity.type
_entity.pdbx_description
1 polymer ?
#
loop_
_entity_poly.entity_id
_entity_poly.type
_entity_poly.pdbx_seq_one_letter_code
_entity_poly.pdbx_strand_id
1 'polypeptide(L)'
;MSRITILDPTAQPPDVDADPGPPLGAMDAARVGVRYDLTWRSFDWVRDEWAAMLRKEGGSVTQWCAGDRTGEEAEATLGDLRNFVADREVLISGLGN
;
A
#
# COMPACT_ATOMS: atom_id res chain seq x y z
N MET A 1 -7.66 48.23 27.17
CA MET A 1 -7.48 46.78 26.97
C MET A 1 -6.85 46.55 25.61
N SER A 2 -5.60 46.11 25.55
CA SER A 2 -4.93 45.78 24.29
C SER A 2 -5.43 44.43 23.77
N ARG A 3 -5.80 44.38 22.49
CA ARG A 3 -6.22 43.14 21.81
C ARG A 3 -4.99 42.31 21.46
N ILE A 4 -5.10 41.00 21.63
CA ILE A 4 -4.09 40.02 21.21
C ILE A 4 -4.52 39.45 19.86
N THR A 5 -3.56 39.25 18.95
CA THR A 5 -3.78 38.56 17.67
C THR A 5 -3.39 37.09 17.82
N ILE A 6 -4.34 36.19 17.56
CA ILE A 6 -4.07 34.75 17.45
C ILE A 6 -3.82 34.45 15.98
N LEU A 7 -2.66 33.87 15.68
CA LEU A 7 -2.34 33.36 14.35
C LEU A 7 -2.79 31.91 14.25
N ASP A 8 -3.47 31.59 13.15
CA ASP A 8 -3.83 30.22 12.81
C ASP A 8 -2.62 29.55 12.12
N PRO A 9 -1.99 28.54 12.73
CA PRO A 9 -0.84 27.85 12.14
C PRO A 9 -1.25 26.80 11.10
N THR A 10 -2.54 26.64 10.79
CA THR A 10 -3.00 25.67 9.80
C THR A 10 -2.82 26.21 8.39
N ALA A 11 -1.96 25.54 7.62
CA ALA A 11 -1.92 25.74 6.17
C ALA A 11 -3.11 25.01 5.54
N GLN A 12 -3.73 25.63 4.53
CA GLN A 12 -4.65 24.90 3.68
C GLN A 12 -3.87 23.79 2.96
N PRO A 13 -4.41 22.56 2.88
CA PRO A 13 -3.79 21.53 2.07
C PRO A 13 -3.65 22.03 0.62
N PRO A 14 -2.58 21.65 -0.09
CA PRO A 14 -2.45 21.99 -1.49
C PRO A 14 -3.63 21.41 -2.29
N ASP A 15 -3.96 22.06 -3.38
CA ASP A 15 -4.92 21.50 -4.34
C ASP A 15 -4.30 20.22 -4.92
N VAL A 16 -5.00 19.09 -4.81
CA VAL A 16 -4.52 17.80 -5.29
C VAL A 16 -5.23 17.49 -6.59
N ASP A 17 -4.49 17.54 -7.70
CA ASP A 17 -4.92 16.90 -8.95
C ASP A 17 -4.67 15.39 -8.81
N ALA A 18 -5.70 14.66 -8.40
CA ALA A 18 -5.63 13.23 -8.22
C ALA A 18 -5.62 12.54 -9.59
N ASP A 19 -4.43 12.34 -10.15
CA ASP A 19 -4.24 11.42 -11.27
C ASP A 19 -4.75 10.04 -10.84
N PRO A 20 -5.79 9.47 -11.50
CA PRO A 20 -6.34 8.17 -11.16
C PRO A 20 -5.35 7.02 -11.41
N GLY A 21 -4.24 7.29 -12.09
CA GLY A 21 -3.27 6.30 -12.49
C GLY A 21 -3.77 5.41 -13.63
N PRO A 22 -3.00 4.36 -13.97
CA PRO A 22 -3.37 3.43 -15.02
C PRO A 22 -4.68 2.68 -14.70
N PRO A 23 -5.55 2.44 -15.69
CA PRO A 23 -6.76 1.65 -15.47
C PRO A 23 -6.41 0.18 -15.19
N LEU A 24 -7.03 -0.40 -14.15
CA LEU A 24 -6.86 -1.81 -13.79
C LEU A 24 -7.65 -2.76 -14.71
N GLY A 25 -8.64 -2.25 -15.46
CA GLY A 25 -9.58 -3.11 -16.21
C GLY A 25 -10.64 -3.71 -15.30
N ALA A 26 -11.21 -4.86 -15.70
CA ALA A 26 -12.21 -5.56 -14.91
C ALA A 26 -11.55 -6.30 -13.73
N MET A 27 -12.28 -6.38 -12.61
CA MET A 27 -11.78 -7.05 -11.40
C MET A 27 -11.84 -8.58 -11.51
N ASP A 28 -12.67 -9.11 -12.40
CA ASP A 28 -12.78 -10.56 -12.61
C ASP A 28 -11.47 -11.08 -13.23
N ALA A 29 -10.75 -11.90 -12.47
CA ALA A 29 -9.40 -12.38 -12.79
C ALA A 29 -8.23 -11.39 -12.60
N ALA A 30 -8.44 -10.21 -12.01
CA ALA A 30 -7.35 -9.28 -11.71
C ALA A 30 -6.31 -9.92 -10.77
N ARG A 31 -5.02 -9.70 -11.02
CA ARG A 31 -3.91 -10.20 -10.17
C ARG A 31 -3.43 -9.11 -9.22
N VAL A 32 -3.99 -9.13 -8.02
CA VAL A 32 -3.66 -8.18 -6.96
C VAL A 32 -2.54 -8.72 -6.08
N GLY A 33 -1.52 -7.90 -5.84
CA GLY A 33 -0.52 -8.15 -4.81
C GLY A 33 -0.74 -7.25 -3.60
N VAL A 34 -0.63 -7.80 -2.39
CA VAL A 34 -0.57 -7.03 -1.14
C VAL A 34 0.81 -7.20 -0.53
N ARG A 35 1.60 -6.13 -0.51
CA ARG A 35 2.92 -6.09 0.13
C ARG A 35 2.82 -5.49 1.52
N TYR A 36 3.47 -6.10 2.50
CA TYR A 36 3.44 -5.62 3.88
C TYR A 36 4.76 -5.84 4.63
N ASP A 37 4.93 -5.13 5.75
CA ASP A 37 5.99 -5.33 6.74
C ASP A 37 5.43 -5.91 8.05
N LEU A 38 6.29 -6.51 8.88
CA LEU A 38 5.92 -7.04 10.21
C LEU A 38 5.77 -5.98 11.31
N THR A 39 5.48 -4.73 10.94
CA THR A 39 5.51 -3.63 11.91
C THR A 39 4.20 -3.51 12.70
N TRP A 40 3.03 -3.62 12.07
CA TRP A 40 1.74 -3.33 12.72
C TRP A 40 0.73 -4.48 12.62
N ARG A 41 0.38 -5.07 13.78
CA ARG A 41 -0.68 -6.10 13.88
C ARG A 41 -2.04 -5.65 13.39
N SER A 42 -2.37 -4.36 13.52
CA SER A 42 -3.63 -3.82 12.97
C SER A 42 -3.68 -3.94 11.44
N PHE A 43 -2.53 -3.94 10.77
CA PHE A 43 -2.45 -4.11 9.33
C PHE A 43 -2.71 -5.56 8.88
N ASP A 44 -2.56 -6.54 9.77
CA ASP A 44 -2.97 -7.93 9.52
C ASP A 44 -4.48 -8.03 9.35
N TRP A 45 -5.25 -7.29 10.15
CA TRP A 45 -6.70 -7.25 10.00
C TRP A 45 -7.09 -6.57 8.68
N VAL A 46 -6.48 -5.42 8.39
CA VAL A 46 -6.82 -4.62 7.20
C VAL A 46 -6.54 -5.40 5.91
N ARG A 47 -5.38 -6.07 5.81
CA ARG A 47 -5.07 -6.86 4.62
C ARG A 47 -6.00 -8.05 4.43
N ASP A 48 -6.45 -8.68 5.51
CA ASP A 48 -7.34 -9.84 5.44
C ASP A 48 -8.72 -9.42 4.94
N GLU A 49 -9.25 -8.31 5.45
CA GLU A 49 -10.50 -7.70 4.97
C GLU A 49 -10.40 -7.31 3.49
N TRP A 50 -9.34 -6.60 3.10
CA TRP A 50 -9.13 -6.23 1.70
C TRP A 50 -8.99 -7.44 0.80
N ALA A 51 -8.22 -8.45 1.20
CA ALA A 51 -8.06 -9.67 0.43
C ALA A 51 -9.39 -10.42 0.26
N ALA A 52 -10.23 -10.45 1.29
CA ALA A 52 -11.56 -11.04 1.22
C ALA A 52 -12.47 -10.28 0.24
N MET A 53 -12.49 -8.95 0.31
CA MET A 53 -13.27 -8.10 -0.59
C MET A 53 -12.83 -8.26 -2.05
N LEU A 54 -11.52 -8.21 -2.32
CA LEU A 54 -10.99 -8.34 -3.68
C LEU A 54 -11.27 -9.73 -4.29
N ARG A 55 -11.15 -10.80 -3.48
CA ARG A 55 -11.51 -12.15 -3.92
C ARG A 55 -13.01 -12.30 -4.21
N LYS A 56 -13.86 -11.63 -3.42
CA LYS A 56 -15.31 -11.62 -3.65
C LYS A 56 -15.67 -11.01 -5.00
N GLU A 57 -14.91 -10.03 -5.47
CA GLU A 57 -15.05 -9.41 -6.78
C GLU A 57 -14.37 -10.22 -7.92
N GLY A 58 -13.87 -11.42 -7.64
CA GLY A 58 -13.25 -12.31 -8.64
C GLY A 58 -11.74 -12.12 -8.82
N GLY A 59 -11.11 -11.23 -8.04
CA GLY A 59 -9.67 -11.00 -8.08
C GLY A 59 -8.87 -12.12 -7.41
N SER A 60 -7.67 -12.38 -7.91
CA SER A 60 -6.68 -13.22 -7.26
C SER A 60 -5.75 -12.37 -6.39
N VAL A 61 -5.65 -12.71 -5.11
CA VAL A 61 -4.87 -11.92 -4.15
C VAL A 61 -3.70 -12.74 -3.60
N THR A 62 -2.48 -12.26 -3.81
CA THR A 62 -1.27 -12.80 -3.18
C THR A 62 -0.70 -11.78 -2.20
N GLN A 63 -0.42 -12.23 -0.99
CA GLN A 63 0.17 -11.41 0.05
C GLN A 63 1.65 -11.75 0.18
N TRP A 64 2.52 -10.75 0.29
CA TRP A 64 3.95 -10.93 0.49
C TRP A 64 4.45 -10.09 1.66
N CYS A 65 5.05 -10.77 2.63
CA CYS A 65 5.77 -10.15 3.73
C CYS A 65 7.17 -9.80 3.25
N ALA A 66 7.50 -8.52 3.21
CA ALA A 66 8.83 -8.12 2.84
C ALA A 66 9.82 -8.42 3.99
N GLY A 67 10.94 -9.06 3.64
CA GLY A 67 12.04 -9.36 4.56
C GLY A 67 12.91 -8.15 4.88
N ASP A 68 14.07 -8.41 5.48
CA ASP A 68 15.07 -7.39 5.81
C ASP A 68 15.62 -6.72 4.53
N ARG A 69 16.02 -5.46 4.64
CA ARG A 69 16.50 -4.61 3.53
C ARG A 69 17.94 -4.17 3.75
N THR A 70 18.64 -4.80 4.69
CA THR A 70 20.01 -4.46 5.07
C THR A 70 20.92 -5.68 4.97
N GLY A 71 22.21 -5.44 4.74
CA GLY A 71 23.20 -6.52 4.62
C GLY A 71 22.93 -7.49 3.49
N GLU A 72 23.34 -8.74 3.66
CA GLU A 72 23.20 -9.82 2.67
C GLU A 72 21.73 -10.21 2.43
N GLU A 73 20.88 -10.02 3.44
CA GLU A 73 19.44 -10.33 3.37
C GLU A 73 18.69 -9.38 2.41
N ALA A 74 19.23 -8.18 2.17
CA ALA A 74 18.66 -7.22 1.23
C ALA A 74 18.55 -7.76 -0.20
N GLU A 75 19.57 -8.48 -0.68
CA GLU A 75 19.58 -9.03 -2.05
C GLU A 75 18.50 -10.10 -2.23
N ALA A 76 18.29 -10.93 -1.20
CA ALA A 76 17.21 -11.93 -1.21
C ALA A 76 15.84 -11.25 -1.25
N THR A 77 15.59 -10.29 -0.35
CA THR A 77 14.33 -9.52 -0.30
C THR A 77 14.07 -8.77 -1.61
N LEU A 78 15.11 -8.21 -2.24
CA LEU A 78 14.98 -7.55 -3.55
C LEU A 78 14.68 -8.56 -4.66
N GLY A 79 15.28 -9.74 -4.64
CA GLY A 79 14.95 -10.84 -5.55
C GLY A 79 13.49 -11.26 -5.43
N ASP A 80 13.02 -11.47 -4.21
CA ASP A 80 11.64 -11.82 -3.91
C ASP A 80 10.66 -10.73 -4.33
N LEU A 81 11.00 -9.45 -4.10
CA LEU A 81 10.20 -8.32 -4.56
C LEU A 81 10.05 -8.33 -6.08
N ARG A 82 11.15 -8.52 -6.83
CA ARG A 82 11.10 -8.57 -8.31
C ARG A 82 10.18 -9.69 -8.80
N ASN A 83 10.28 -10.87 -8.19
CA ASN A 83 9.42 -12.00 -8.54
C ASN A 83 7.96 -11.72 -8.17
N PHE A 84 7.72 -11.10 -7.02
CA PHE A 84 6.39 -10.77 -6.54
C PHE A 84 5.68 -9.77 -7.47
N VAL A 85 6.37 -8.73 -7.93
CA VAL A 85 5.76 -7.67 -8.77
C VAL A 85 5.61 -8.05 -10.24
N ALA A 86 6.45 -8.94 -10.77
CA ALA A 86 6.46 -9.30 -12.19
C ALA A 86 5.11 -9.90 -12.67
N ASP A 87 4.34 -10.49 -11.76
CA ASP A 87 3.11 -11.21 -12.06
C ASP A 87 1.84 -10.47 -11.63
N ARG A 88 1.92 -9.17 -11.30
CA ARG A 88 0.78 -8.39 -10.74
C ARG A 88 0.36 -7.26 -11.66
N GLU A 89 -0.94 -7.05 -11.71
CA GLU A 89 -1.55 -5.93 -12.44
C GLU A 89 -1.73 -4.71 -11.53
N VAL A 90 -1.92 -4.96 -10.23
CA VAL A 90 -2.02 -3.92 -9.21
C VAL A 90 -1.37 -4.36 -7.91
N LEU A 91 -0.79 -3.41 -7.21
CA LEU A 91 -0.12 -3.61 -5.94
C LEU A 91 -0.69 -2.66 -4.89
N ILE A 92 -1.13 -3.23 -3.77
CA ILE A 92 -1.41 -2.50 -2.54
C ILE A 92 -0.16 -2.64 -1.66
N SER A 93 0.54 -1.53 -1.46
CA SER A 93 1.72 -1.48 -0.60
C SER A 93 1.36 -0.84 0.74
N GLY A 94 1.32 -1.65 1.80
CA GLY A 94 1.28 -1.14 3.16
C GLY A 94 2.69 -0.79 3.59
N LEU A 95 2.98 0.50 3.75
CA LEU A 95 4.18 0.98 4.44
C LEU A 95 3.84 1.27 5.89
N GLY A 96 4.64 0.70 6.79
CA GLY A 96 4.68 1.07 8.20
C GLY A 96 6.09 1.49 8.59
N ASN A 97 6.71 2.38 7.78
CA ASN A 97 7.67 3.45 8.08
C ASN A 97 8.48 3.85 6.84
#